data_AF-X1EUS3-F1
#
_entry.id   AF-X1EUS3-F1
#
_cell.length_a   1.000
_cell.length_b   1.000
_cell.length_c   1.000
_cell.angle_alpha   90.00
_cell.angle_beta   90.00
_cell.angle_gamma   90.00
#
_symmetry.space_group_name_H-M   'P 1'
#
loop_
_entity.id
_entity.type
_entity.pdbx_description
1 polymer ?
#
loop_
_entity_poly.entity_id
_entity_poly.type
_entity_poly.pdbx_seq_one_letter_code
_entity_poly.pdbx_strand_id
1 'polypeptide(L)' 'TSDIGKAFFFMDGNVIEGTWERTTVFEPFTYKDKDGKIVLFNRGSTWIAMIPSIDRLIY' A
#
# COMPACT_ATOMS: atom_id res chain seq x y z
N THR A 1 10.58 -15.78 -0.36
CA THR A 1 9.19 -15.96 0.12
C THR A 1 8.43 -14.72 -0.26
N SER A 2 7.23 -14.84 -0.81
CA SER A 2 6.41 -13.68 -1.15
C SER A 2 5.82 -13.10 0.13
N ASP A 3 5.98 -11.79 0.33
CA ASP A 3 5.37 -11.07 1.44
C ASP A 3 4.11 -10.33 0.95
N ILE A 4 3.06 -10.34 1.75
CA ILE A 4 1.80 -9.64 1.50
C ILE A 4 1.27 -9.04 2.81
N GLY A 5 0.72 -7.83 2.75
CA GLY A 5 0.15 -7.16 3.91
C GLY A 5 -0.93 -6.15 3.52
N LYS A 6 -1.68 -5.68 4.52
CA LYS A 6 -2.67 -4.61 4.33
C LYS A 6 -1.98 -3.27 4.08
N ALA A 7 -2.62 -2.42 3.28
CA ALA A 7 -2.15 -1.09 2.94
C ALA A 7 -3.33 -0.10 2.91
N PHE A 8 -3.02 1.17 3.20
CA PHE A 8 -3.94 2.30 3.09
C PHE A 8 -3.26 3.38 2.26
N PHE A 9 -3.97 3.88 1.26
CA PHE A 9 -3.45 4.88 0.34
C PHE A 9 -4.19 6.19 0.56
N PHE A 10 -3.45 7.21 0.99
CA PHE A 10 -3.95 8.55 1.28
C PHE A 10 -3.65 9.46 0.11
N MET A 11 -4.64 9.71 -0.74
CA MET A 11 -4.49 10.52 -1.96
C MET A 11 -5.80 11.26 -2.26
N ASP A 12 -5.71 12.47 -2.80
CA ASP A 12 -6.87 13.28 -3.19
C ASP A 12 -7.92 13.48 -2.10
N GLY A 13 -7.49 13.53 -0.83
CA GLY A 13 -8.38 13.66 0.33
C GLY A 13 -9.19 12.40 0.66
N ASN A 14 -8.92 11.27 0.00
CA ASN A 14 -9.59 9.99 0.20
C ASN A 14 -8.62 8.94 0.75
N VAL A 15 -9.20 7.89 1.32
CA VAL A 15 -8.46 6.69 1.74
C VAL A 15 -8.93 5.50 0.93
N ILE A 16 -7.98 4.84 0.29
CA ILE A 16 -8.21 3.59 -0.44
C ILE A 16 -7.62 2.46 0.40
N GLU A 17 -8.45 1.48 0.73
CA GLU A 17 -8.01 0.26 1.41
C GLU A 17 -7.56 -0.80 0.40
N GLY A 18 -6.51 -1.54 0.76
CA GLY A 18 -5.99 -2.58 -0.11
C GLY A 18 -4.83 -3.35 0.50
N THR A 19 -3.94 -3.81 -0.39
CA THR A 19 -2.78 -4.62 -0.02
C THR A 19 -1.51 -4.15 -0.72
N TRP A 20 -0.38 -4.44 -0.07
CA TRP A 20 0.92 -4.45 -0.72
C TRP A 20 1.39 -5.91 -0.85
N GLU A 21 2.10 -6.22 -1.92
CA GLU A 21 2.74 -7.52 -2.12
C GLU A 21 4.15 -7.32 -2.70
N ARG A 22 5.07 -8.23 -2.33
CA ARG A 22 6.41 -8.27 -2.90
C ARG A 22 6.92 -9.71 -2.95
N THR A 23 7.20 -10.20 -4.16
CA THR A 23 7.57 -11.61 -4.39
C THR A 23 8.98 -11.94 -3.91
N THR A 24 9.94 -11.03 -4.14
CA THR A 24 11.33 -11.17 -3.72
C THR A 24 11.90 -9.81 -3.32
N VAL A 25 13.03 -9.79 -2.62
CA VAL A 25 13.70 -8.54 -2.22
C VAL A 25 14.20 -7.69 -3.40
N PHE A 26 14.32 -8.27 -4.60
CA PHE A 26 14.77 -7.59 -5.81
C PHE A 26 13.62 -7.05 -6.66
N GLU A 27 12.38 -7.43 -6.34
CA GLU A 27 11.19 -6.97 -7.05
C GLU A 27 10.59 -5.74 -6.37
N PRO A 28 9.99 -4.81 -7.13
CA PRO A 28 9.26 -3.69 -6.56
C PRO A 28 8.01 -4.17 -5.81
N PHE A 29 7.52 -3.32 -4.90
CA PHE A 29 6.22 -3.52 -4.28
C PHE A 29 5.11 -3.32 -5.31
N THR A 30 4.11 -4.20 -5.27
CA THR A 30 2.86 -4.04 -6.00
C THR A 30 1.76 -3.64 -5.02
N TYR A 31 0.98 -2.63 -5.38
CA TYR A 31 -0.09 -2.08 -4.55
C TYR A 31 -1.43 -2.29 -5.24
N LYS A 32 -2.36 -2.93 -4.54
CA LYS A 32 -3.70 -3.26 -5.06
C LYS A 32 -4.77 -2.73 -4.13
N ASP A 33 -5.90 -2.32 -4.70
CA ASP A 33 -7.10 -2.01 -3.93
C ASP A 33 -7.81 -3.29 -3.46
N LYS A 34 -8.88 -3.13 -2.69
CA LYS A 34 -9.73 -4.24 -2.22
C LYS A 34 -10.30 -5.13 -3.33
N ASP A 35 -10.41 -4.62 -4.56
CA ASP A 35 -10.96 -5.33 -5.71
C ASP A 35 -9.83 -6.00 -6.54
N GLY A 36 -8.58 -5.90 -6.08
CA GLY A 36 -7.40 -6.51 -6.70
C GLY A 36 -6.80 -5.70 -7.85
N LYS A 37 -7.31 -4.49 -8.10
CA LYS A 37 -6.81 -3.60 -9.17
C LYS A 37 -5.60 -2.82 -8.68
N ILE A 38 -4.64 -2.60 -9.58
CA ILE A 38 -3.44 -1.80 -9.29
C ILE A 38 -3.84 -0.37 -8.88
N VAL A 39 -3.33 0.07 -7.74
CA VAL A 39 -3.45 1.46 -7.27
C VAL A 39 -2.44 2.31 -8.04
N LEU A 40 -2.94 3.35 -8.70
CA LEU A 40 -2.11 4.34 -9.38
C LEU A 40 -1.83 5.50 -8.42
N PHE A 41 -0.56 5.89 -8.31
CA PHE A 41 -0.17 7.04 -7.51
C PHE A 41 -0.27 8.33 -8.30
N ASN A 42 -0.68 9.39 -7.62
CA ASN A 42 -0.63 10.74 -8.17
C ASN A 42 0.82 11.14 -8.47
N ARG A 43 0.98 12.04 -9.45
CA ARG A 43 2.29 12.58 -9.80
C ARG A 43 2.86 13.38 -8.63
N GLY A 44 4.07 13.07 -8.21
CA GLY A 44 4.77 13.77 -7.14
C GLY A 44 5.49 12.82 -6.18
N SER A 45 5.86 13.35 -5.03
CA SER A 45 6.53 12.58 -3.99
C SER A 45 5.56 11.62 -3.31
N THR A 46 5.95 10.35 -3.20
CA THR A 46 5.22 9.34 -2.44
C THR A 46 5.93 9.11 -1.11
N TRP A 47 5.17 9.16 -0.01
CA TRP A 47 5.67 8.83 1.32
C TRP A 47 5.15 7.44 1.71
N ILE A 48 6.04 6.58 2.19
CA ILE A 48 5.72 5.21 2.62
C ILE A 48 6.07 5.08 4.11
N ALA A 49 5.09 4.70 4.91
CA ALA A 49 5.27 4.42 6.33
C ALA A 49 4.94 2.94 6.60
N MET A 50 5.95 2.19 7.05
CA MET A 50 5.75 0.82 7.54
C MET A 50 5.46 0.89 9.03
N ILE A 51 4.33 0.34 9.46
CA ILE A 51 3.94 0.28 10.87
C ILE A 51 3.89 -1.18 11.35
N PRO A 52 4.10 -1.45 12.65
CA PRO A 52 4.11 -2.82 13.17
C PRO A 52 2.78 -3.54 13.02
N SER A 53 1.67 -2.81 13.07
CA SER A 53 0.32 -3.36 13.06
C SER A 53 -0.71 -2.30 12.70
N ILE A 54 -1.85 -2.75 12.15
CA ILE A 54 -2.90 -1.90 11.59
C ILE A 54 -3.71 -1.13 12.65
N ASP A 55 -3.79 -1.66 13.86
CA ASP A 55 -4.43 -1.05 15.03
C ASP A 55 -3.77 0.27 15.46
N ARG A 56 -2.54 0.54 15.00
CA ARG A 56 -1.84 1.81 15.25
C ARG A 56 -2.15 2.90 14.22
N LEU A 57 -2.88 2.57 13.16
CA LEU A 57 -3.26 3.53 12.13
C LEU A 57 -4.54 4.25 12.56
N ILE A 58 -4.46 5.57 12.70
CA ILE A 58 -5.58 6.45 13.06
C ILE A 58 -5.61 7.60 12.04
N TYR A 59 -6.73 7.77 11.35
CA TYR A 59 -6.96 8.82 10.34
C TYR A 59 -8.44 9.18 10.21
#